data_AF-A0A529PVD1-F1
#
_entry.id   AF-A0A529PVD1-F1
#
_cell.length_a   1.000
_cell.length_b   1.000
_cell.length_c   1.000
_cell.angle_alpha   90.00
_cell.angle_beta   90.00
_cell.angle_gamma   90.00
#
_symmetry.space_group_name_H-M   'P 1'
#
loop_
_entity.id
_entity.type
_entity.pdbx_description
1 polymer ?
#
loop_
_entity_poly.entity_id
_entity_poly.type
_entity_poly.pdbx_seq_one_letter_code
_entity_poly.pdbx_strand_id
1 'polypeptide(L)'
;GFELSKTTSGNYTDLNIRLDMDPGSKADFVAGMKYLVNREQIVKSALRGLGEIGNDQPVSPANIFHNADLKPKAFDPDKAKFHFQKAGLLGQSIP
;
A
#
# COMPACT_ATOMS: atom_id res chain seq x y z
N GLY A 1 18.10 -33.70 11.88
CA GLY A 1 17.19 -32.56 12.14
C GLY A 1 17.13 -31.70 10.89
N PHE A 2 16.10 -30.87 10.73
CA PHE A 2 15.99 -29.93 9.61
C PHE A 2 16.01 -28.49 10.13
N GLU A 3 16.62 -27.59 9.36
CA GLU A 3 16.61 -26.15 9.60
C GLU A 3 15.83 -25.46 8.48
N LEU A 4 14.96 -24.52 8.85
CA LEU A 4 14.16 -23.74 7.92
C LEU A 4 14.89 -22.42 7.65
N SER A 5 15.21 -22.15 6.38
CA SER A 5 15.77 -20.88 5.92
C SER A 5 14.73 -20.11 5.11
N LYS A 6 14.59 -18.81 5.39
CA LYS A 6 13.71 -17.87 4.68
C LYS A 6 14.54 -16.70 4.19
N THR A 7 14.48 -16.43 2.89
CA THR A 7 15.15 -15.27 2.26
C THR A 7 14.18 -14.55 1.34
N THR A 8 14.21 -13.22 1.34
CA THR A 8 13.41 -12.39 0.42
C THR A 8 13.99 -12.43 -0.98
N SER A 9 13.17 -12.64 -2.01
CA SER A 9 13.62 -12.71 -3.42
C SER A 9 13.83 -11.35 -4.09
N GLY A 10 13.54 -10.23 -3.40
CA GLY A 10 13.69 -8.87 -3.94
C GLY A 10 12.54 -8.39 -4.83
N ASN A 11 11.55 -9.25 -5.12
CA ASN A 11 10.34 -8.85 -5.83
C ASN A 11 9.44 -7.99 -4.94
N TYR A 12 8.73 -7.04 -5.55
CA TYR A 12 7.68 -6.27 -4.90
C TYR A 12 6.41 -6.25 -5.77
N THR A 13 5.29 -5.92 -5.15
CA THR A 13 4.01 -5.70 -5.84
C THR A 13 3.37 -4.44 -5.27
N ASP A 14 2.64 -3.72 -6.10
CA ASP A 14 1.99 -2.47 -5.76
C ASP A 14 0.61 -2.33 -6.44
N LEU A 15 -0.09 -1.28 -6.05
CA LEU A 15 -1.31 -0.83 -6.72
C LEU A 15 -1.00 0.49 -7.41
N ASN A 16 -1.00 0.48 -8.74
CA ASN A 16 -0.77 1.67 -9.54
C ASN A 16 -2.08 2.44 -9.75
N ILE A 17 -2.06 3.74 -9.42
CA ILE A 17 -3.17 4.65 -9.66
C ILE A 17 -2.76 5.63 -10.76
N ARG A 18 -3.55 5.67 -11.83
CA ARG A 18 -3.33 6.62 -12.93
C ARG A 18 -3.70 8.04 -12.51
N LEU A 19 -2.72 8.93 -12.48
CA LEU A 19 -2.89 10.32 -12.04
C LEU A 19 -3.47 11.24 -13.13
N ASP A 20 -3.61 10.74 -14.35
CA ASP A 20 -4.08 11.46 -15.52
C ASP A 20 -5.54 11.13 -15.89
N MET A 21 -6.21 10.32 -15.07
CA MET A 21 -7.62 9.96 -15.23
C MET A 21 -8.37 10.18 -13.92
N ASP A 22 -9.64 10.57 -13.99
CA ASP A 22 -10.52 10.51 -12.83
C ASP A 22 -10.76 9.05 -12.40
N PRO A 23 -10.80 8.74 -11.10
CA PRO A 23 -10.59 9.64 -9.95
C PRO A 23 -9.12 9.84 -9.51
N GLY A 24 -8.17 9.18 -10.18
CA GLY A 24 -6.75 9.19 -9.80
C GLY A 24 -6.04 10.55 -9.93
N SER A 25 -6.57 11.46 -10.74
CA SER A 25 -6.15 12.86 -10.81
C SER A 25 -6.38 13.66 -9.52
N LYS A 26 -7.23 13.15 -8.60
CA LYS A 26 -7.54 13.79 -7.32
C LYS A 26 -6.57 13.31 -6.24
N ALA A 27 -5.74 14.23 -5.72
CA ALA A 27 -4.74 13.90 -4.69
C ALA A 27 -5.36 13.24 -3.45
N ASP A 28 -6.55 13.69 -3.02
CA ASP A 28 -7.27 13.10 -1.90
C ASP A 28 -7.75 11.66 -2.20
N PHE A 29 -8.10 11.32 -3.44
CA PHE A 29 -8.41 9.93 -3.77
C PHE A 29 -7.20 9.01 -3.56
N VAL A 30 -6.03 9.43 -4.08
CA VAL A 30 -4.77 8.68 -3.90
C VAL A 30 -4.42 8.54 -2.42
N ALA A 31 -4.54 9.61 -1.64
CA ALA A 31 -4.31 9.57 -0.19
C ALA A 31 -5.28 8.62 0.53
N GLY A 32 -6.57 8.68 0.18
CA GLY A 32 -7.58 7.79 0.73
C GLY A 32 -7.29 6.32 0.45
N MET A 33 -6.88 5.98 -0.78
CA MET A 33 -6.48 4.62 -1.14
C MET A 33 -5.30 4.12 -0.31
N LYS A 34 -4.30 4.95 -0.02
CA LYS A 34 -3.15 4.56 0.81
C LYS A 34 -3.54 4.17 2.25
N TYR A 35 -4.58 4.79 2.79
CA TYR A 35 -5.15 4.48 4.11
C TYR A 35 -6.15 3.31 4.07
N LEU A 36 -6.80 3.06 2.93
CA LEU A 36 -7.76 1.96 2.77
C LEU A 36 -7.09 0.60 2.55
N VAL A 37 -5.86 0.55 2.03
CA VAL A 37 -5.17 -0.72 1.76
C VAL A 37 -4.67 -1.35 3.05
N ASN A 38 -5.30 -2.45 3.48
CA ASN A 38 -4.84 -3.26 4.62
C ASN A 38 -3.68 -4.18 4.22
N ARG A 39 -2.46 -3.66 4.32
CA ARG A 39 -1.23 -4.37 3.96
C ARG A 39 -0.99 -5.61 4.83
N GLU A 40 -1.32 -5.56 6.11
CA GLU A 40 -1.15 -6.71 7.03
C GLU A 40 -2.05 -7.88 6.64
N GLN A 41 -3.31 -7.60 6.29
CA GLN A 41 -4.24 -8.61 5.82
C GLN A 41 -3.79 -9.23 4.49
N ILE A 42 -3.25 -8.43 3.57
CA ILE A 42 -2.68 -8.93 2.30
C ILE A 42 -1.52 -9.88 2.58
N VAL A 43 -0.57 -9.48 3.43
CA VAL A 43 0.57 -10.33 3.79
C VAL A 43 0.10 -11.64 4.44
N LYS A 44 -0.82 -11.56 5.39
CA LYS A 44 -1.33 -12.74 6.11
C LYS A 44 -2.09 -13.69 5.19
N SER A 45 -3.02 -13.17 4.39
CA SER A 45 -3.98 -14.00 3.65
C SER A 45 -3.51 -14.33 2.24
N ALA A 46 -3.07 -13.34 1.47
CA ALA A 46 -2.66 -13.54 0.07
C ALA A 46 -1.23 -14.09 -0.02
N LEU A 47 -0.31 -13.55 0.78
CA LEU A 47 1.10 -13.96 0.77
C LEU A 47 1.44 -15.01 1.84
N ARG A 48 0.46 -15.49 2.61
CA ARG A 48 0.60 -16.55 3.63
C ARG A 48 1.70 -16.27 4.67
N GLY A 49 1.91 -15.00 5.03
CA GLY A 49 2.97 -14.56 5.95
C GLY A 49 4.38 -14.54 5.36
N LEU A 50 4.52 -14.75 4.05
CA LEU A 50 5.82 -14.78 3.36
C LEU A 50 6.21 -13.44 2.71
N GLY A 51 5.36 -12.42 2.82
CA GLY A 51 5.65 -11.05 2.40
C GLY A 51 6.13 -10.14 3.52
N GLU A 52 6.65 -8.98 3.13
CA GLU A 52 7.00 -7.87 4.03
C GLU A 52 6.17 -6.63 3.69
N ILE A 53 5.91 -5.78 4.68
CA ILE A 53 5.13 -4.55 4.49
C ILE A 53 6.04 -3.50 3.86
N GLY A 54 5.75 -3.10 2.62
CA GLY A 54 6.46 -2.03 1.93
C GLY A 54 6.11 -0.63 2.45
N ASN A 55 7.08 0.29 2.41
CA ASN A 55 6.96 1.69 2.85
C ASN A 55 6.66 2.67 1.68
N ASP A 56 5.95 2.19 0.65
CA ASP A 56 5.66 2.92 -0.59
C ASP A 56 6.92 3.34 -1.38
N GLN A 57 8.05 2.63 -1.18
CA GLN A 57 9.24 2.71 -2.03
C GLN A 57 9.40 1.41 -2.81
N PRO A 58 9.68 1.45 -4.13
CA PRO A 58 10.01 0.27 -4.91
C PRO A 58 11.48 -0.15 -4.70
N VAL A 59 11.96 -0.11 -3.45
CA VAL A 59 13.36 -0.34 -3.08
C VAL A 59 13.40 -1.29 -1.88
N SER A 60 14.02 -2.46 -2.09
CA SER A 60 14.20 -3.47 -1.04
C SER A 60 14.96 -2.90 0.17
N PRO A 61 14.59 -3.29 1.42
CA PRO A 61 15.35 -2.94 2.62
C PRO A 61 16.83 -3.36 2.59
N ALA A 62 17.19 -4.35 1.76
CA ALA A 62 18.57 -4.78 1.59
C ALA A 62 19.41 -3.79 0.75
N ASN A 63 18.79 -2.82 0.07
CA ASN A 63 19.46 -1.84 -0.76
C ASN A 63 19.85 -0.60 0.06
N ILE A 64 21.07 -0.08 -0.15
CA ILE A 64 21.60 1.11 0.55
C ILE A 64 20.78 2.38 0.33
N PHE A 65 19.98 2.45 -0.73
CA PHE A 65 19.12 3.60 -1.04
C PHE A 65 17.73 3.50 -0.41
N HIS A 66 17.45 2.44 0.37
CA HIS A 66 16.20 2.30 1.10
C HIS A 66 16.12 3.30 2.26
N ASN A 67 15.01 4.03 2.37
CA ASN A 67 14.78 4.94 3.48
C ASN A 67 13.97 4.25 4.60
N ALA A 68 14.65 3.80 5.65
CA ALA A 68 14.04 3.13 6.80
C ALA A 68 13.21 4.06 7.72
N ASP A 69 13.41 5.38 7.61
CA ASP A 69 12.67 6.37 8.41
C ASP A 69 11.27 6.64 7.85
N LEU A 70 11.05 6.36 6.56
CA LEU A 70 9.73 6.46 5.94
C LEU A 70 8.83 5.34 6.45
N LYS A 71 7.84 5.69 7.27
CA LYS A 71 6.87 4.72 7.79
C LYS A 71 5.76 4.43 6.77
N PRO A 72 5.40 3.15 6.58
CA PRO A 72 4.23 2.79 5.77
C PRO A 72 2.97 3.43 6.33
N LYS A 73 2.00 3.75 5.47
CA LYS A 73 0.70 4.23 5.92
C LYS A 73 -0.04 3.12 6.65
N ALA A 74 -0.53 3.42 7.85
CA ALA A 74 -1.41 2.53 8.60
C ALA A 74 -2.73 2.34 7.86
N PHE A 75 -3.37 1.19 8.08
CA PHE A 75 -4.74 0.96 7.66
C PHE A 75 -5.69 1.78 8.55
N ASP A 76 -6.36 2.76 7.96
CA ASP A 76 -7.23 3.72 8.65
C ASP A 76 -8.44 4.05 7.76
N PRO A 77 -9.52 3.25 7.82
CA PRO A 77 -10.72 3.46 7.02
C PRO A 77 -11.43 4.80 7.27
N ASP A 78 -11.34 5.34 8.49
CA ASP A 78 -11.98 6.62 8.83
C ASP A 78 -11.25 7.77 8.14
N LYS A 79 -9.91 7.73 8.14
CA LYS A 79 -9.10 8.69 7.40
C LYS A 79 -9.24 8.52 5.88
N ALA A 80 -9.36 7.29 5.40
CA ALA A 80 -9.69 7.03 4.00
C ALA A 80 -11.03 7.69 3.62
N LYS A 81 -12.08 7.51 4.43
CA LYS A 81 -13.39 8.12 4.24
C LYS A 81 -13.31 9.66 4.23
N PHE A 82 -12.57 10.26 5.14
CA PHE A 82 -12.33 11.70 5.16
C PHE A 82 -11.73 12.21 3.84
N HIS A 83 -10.72 11.52 3.31
CA HIS A 83 -10.11 11.86 2.04
C HIS A 83 -11.06 11.63 0.85
N PHE A 84 -11.80 10.53 0.81
CA PHE A 84 -12.79 10.29 -0.26
C PHE A 84 -13.92 11.32 -0.26
N GLN A 85 -14.33 11.80 0.91
CA GLN A 85 -15.29 12.90 1.01
C GLN A 85 -14.73 14.20 0.43
N LYS A 86 -13.46 14.54 0.73
CA LYS A 86 -12.77 15.69 0.13
C LYS A 86 -12.61 15.58 -1.38
N ALA A 87 -12.34 14.39 -1.89
CA ALA A 87 -12.31 14.11 -3.33
C ALA A 87 -13.69 14.16 -4.01
N GLY A 88 -14.77 14.30 -3.21
CA GLY A 88 -16.15 14.28 -3.67
C GLY A 88 -16.62 12.92 -4.16
N LEU A 89 -15.97 11.82 -3.75
CA LEU A 89 -16.22 10.47 -4.28
C LEU A 89 -17.07 9.59 -3.36
N LEU A 90 -17.33 10.03 -2.14
CA LEU A 90 -18.13 9.24 -1.20
C LEU A 90 -19.57 9.09 -1.73
N GLY A 91 -20.03 7.84 -1.88
CA GLY A 91 -21.36 7.52 -2.40
C GLY A 91 -21.49 7.58 -3.92
N GLN A 92 -20.39 7.82 -4.65
CA GLN A 92 -20.37 7.73 -6.11
C GLN A 92 -19.95 6.34 -6.58
N SER A 93 -20.59 5.85 -7.63
CA SER A 93 -20.05 4.72 -8.39
C SER A 93 -18.90 5.22 -9.26
N ILE A 94 -17.73 4.62 -9.08
CA ILE A 94 -16.59 4.84 -9.97
C ILE A 94 -16.72 3.82 -11.10
N PRO A 95 -16.81 4.26 -12.37
CA PRO A 95 -16.97 3.36 -13.52
C PRO A 95 -15.75 2.47 -13.77
#